data_AF-A0A1B6FJB6-F1
#
_entry.id   AF-A0A1B6FJB6-F1
#
_cell.length_a   1.000
_cell.length_b   1.000
_cell.length_c   1.000
_cell.angle_alpha   90.00
_cell.angle_beta   90.00
_cell.angle_gamma   90.00
#
_symmetry.space_group_name_H-M   'P 1'
#
loop_
_entity.id
_entity.type
_entity.pdbx_description
1 polymer ?
#
loop_
_entity_poly.entity_id
_entity_poly.type
_entity_poly.pdbx_seq_one_letter_code
_entity_poly.pdbx_strand_id
1 'polypeptide(L)'
;QLTHPELTAEHLLTAKRLGFSDKQIAACVKSTELAVRKKREDCGVTPCVKQIDTVAAEWPASTNYLYLTYNGSSHDITFPGGLTMVIGSGVYRIGSSVEFDWCAVGCLRELRKLGRKTIMINYNPETVSTDYDMSDRLYFEEISFEVVMDIYIVENPEGVILSMGGQLPNNIAMDLHRQQARILGTSPESVDGAENRFKFSRMLDRIGISQPRWKELTNLKSAVEFCEEVGYPCLVRPSYVLSGAAMNVAHSEHDLENYLQSASEVSKEHPVVISKFLLEAKE
;
A
#
# COMPACT_ATOMS: atom_id res chain seq x y z
N GLN A 1 -6.24 19.75 -23.65
CA GLN A 1 -6.29 18.48 -22.91
C GLN A 1 -5.83 17.41 -23.88
N LEU A 2 -4.74 16.71 -23.57
CA LEU A 2 -4.25 15.59 -24.39
C LEU A 2 -5.07 14.33 -24.07
N THR A 3 -5.36 13.50 -25.07
CA THR A 3 -6.01 12.20 -24.87
C THR A 3 -4.97 11.07 -24.85
N HIS A 4 -5.28 9.93 -24.23
CA HIS A 4 -4.34 8.80 -24.11
C HIS A 4 -3.68 8.34 -25.44
N PRO A 5 -4.39 8.27 -26.59
CA PRO A 5 -3.79 7.90 -27.88
C PRO A 5 -2.73 8.89 -28.38
N GLU A 6 -2.81 10.15 -27.93
CA GLU A 6 -1.93 11.25 -28.35
C GLU A 6 -0.68 11.38 -27.47
N LEU A 7 -0.52 10.51 -26.45
CA LEU A 7 0.67 10.48 -25.62
C LEU A 7 1.88 9.95 -26.41
N THR A 8 2.80 10.85 -26.70
CA THR A 8 4.10 10.56 -27.31
C THR A 8 5.12 10.19 -26.22
N ALA A 9 6.21 9.54 -26.61
CA ALA A 9 7.33 9.24 -25.71
C ALA A 9 7.91 10.51 -25.07
N GLU A 10 7.96 11.62 -25.81
CA GLU A 10 8.48 12.91 -25.32
C GLU A 10 7.56 13.53 -24.25
N HIS A 11 6.24 13.49 -24.46
CA HIS A 11 5.28 13.94 -23.44
C HIS A 11 5.41 13.14 -22.16
N LEU A 12 5.49 11.82 -22.27
CA LEU A 12 5.67 10.92 -21.13
C LEU A 12 7.00 11.21 -20.42
N LEU A 13 8.12 11.20 -21.14
CA LEU A 13 9.43 11.44 -20.55
C LEU A 13 9.50 12.80 -19.84
N THR A 14 8.92 13.85 -20.44
CA THR A 14 8.86 15.18 -19.82
C THR A 14 8.04 15.16 -18.54
N ALA A 15 6.84 14.57 -18.56
CA ALA A 15 6.01 14.44 -17.37
C ALA A 15 6.70 13.65 -16.26
N LYS A 16 7.35 12.52 -16.60
CA LYS A 16 8.08 11.69 -15.63
C LYS A 16 9.29 12.41 -15.04
N ARG A 17 10.03 13.20 -15.84
CA ARG A 17 11.15 14.03 -15.35
C ARG A 17 10.71 15.13 -14.40
N LEU A 18 9.49 15.62 -14.54
CA LEU A 18 8.85 16.57 -13.62
C LEU A 18 8.26 15.89 -12.37
N GLY A 19 8.29 14.56 -12.27
CA GLY A 19 7.82 13.81 -11.11
C GLY A 19 6.33 13.43 -11.13
N PHE A 20 5.66 13.51 -12.27
CA PHE A 20 4.26 13.06 -12.36
C PHE A 20 4.17 11.53 -12.31
N SER A 21 3.31 11.00 -11.43
CA SER A 21 3.00 9.56 -11.39
C SER A 21 2.12 9.14 -12.57
N ASP A 22 2.16 7.85 -12.91
CA ASP A 22 1.33 7.25 -13.96
C ASP A 22 -0.16 7.42 -13.61
N LYS A 23 -0.51 7.40 -12.31
CA LYS A 23 -1.86 7.71 -11.80
C LYS A 23 -2.28 9.15 -12.08
N GLN A 24 -1.41 10.12 -11.86
CA GLN A 24 -1.70 11.54 -12.16
C GLN A 24 -1.85 11.77 -13.65
N ILE A 25 -0.96 11.21 -14.47
CA ILE A 25 -1.04 11.28 -15.92
C ILE A 25 -2.35 10.64 -16.41
N ALA A 26 -2.69 9.46 -15.89
CA ALA A 26 -3.93 8.74 -16.22
C ALA A 26 -5.18 9.58 -15.94
N ALA A 27 -5.23 10.28 -14.80
CA ALA A 27 -6.32 11.18 -14.47
C ALA A 27 -6.45 12.34 -15.49
N CYS A 28 -5.32 12.92 -15.93
CA CYS A 28 -5.32 14.01 -16.92
C CYS A 28 -5.78 13.56 -18.31
N VAL A 29 -5.45 12.33 -18.73
CA VAL A 29 -5.79 11.81 -20.07
C VAL A 29 -7.03 10.91 -20.07
N LYS A 30 -7.75 10.83 -18.94
CA LYS A 30 -8.94 9.99 -18.74
C LYS A 30 -8.69 8.52 -19.09
N SER A 31 -7.58 7.98 -18.60
CA SER A 31 -7.18 6.57 -18.75
C SER A 31 -6.98 5.91 -17.39
N THR A 32 -6.47 4.67 -17.38
CA THR A 32 -6.08 3.95 -16.17
C THR A 32 -4.57 4.02 -15.95
N GLU A 33 -4.14 3.92 -14.70
CA GLU A 33 -2.71 3.88 -14.31
C GLU A 33 -1.96 2.79 -15.10
N LEU A 34 -2.53 1.57 -15.19
CA LEU A 34 -1.94 0.46 -15.94
C LEU A 34 -1.79 0.74 -17.44
N ALA A 35 -2.75 1.44 -18.06
CA ALA A 35 -2.67 1.77 -19.47
C ALA A 35 -1.55 2.78 -19.76
N VAL A 36 -1.41 3.80 -18.90
CA VAL A 36 -0.31 4.77 -19.00
C VAL A 36 1.03 4.08 -18.76
N ARG A 37 1.13 3.24 -17.74
CA ARG A 37 2.33 2.45 -17.45
C ARG A 37 2.75 1.60 -18.65
N LYS A 38 1.83 0.84 -19.23
CA LYS A 38 2.11 0.01 -20.41
C LYS A 38 2.58 0.86 -21.58
N LYS A 39 1.93 1.99 -21.85
CA LYS A 39 2.34 2.91 -22.91
C LYS A 39 3.75 3.48 -22.67
N ARG A 40 4.08 3.78 -21.41
CA ARG A 40 5.39 4.24 -20.97
C ARG A 40 6.46 3.17 -21.20
N GLU A 41 6.19 1.92 -20.83
CA GLU A 41 7.06 0.77 -21.09
C GLU A 41 7.25 0.49 -22.59
N ASP A 42 6.16 0.51 -23.37
CA ASP A 42 6.19 0.34 -24.84
C ASP A 42 7.03 1.43 -25.55
N CYS A 43 7.12 2.62 -24.95
CA CYS A 43 7.95 3.72 -25.43
C CYS A 43 9.38 3.71 -24.89
N GLY A 44 9.77 2.72 -24.07
CA GLY A 44 11.09 2.64 -23.44
C GLY A 44 11.36 3.74 -22.40
N VAL A 45 10.31 4.36 -21.86
CA VAL A 45 10.44 5.44 -20.86
C VAL A 45 10.44 4.81 -19.46
N THR A 46 11.60 4.33 -19.01
CA THR A 46 11.77 3.71 -17.69
C THR A 46 12.74 4.52 -16.83
N PRO A 47 12.60 4.50 -15.49
CA PRO A 47 13.55 5.19 -14.63
C PRO A 47 14.91 4.47 -14.61
N CYS A 48 15.96 5.24 -14.35
CA CYS A 48 17.30 4.75 -14.09
C CYS A 48 17.54 4.65 -12.57
N VAL A 49 18.35 3.68 -12.15
CA VAL A 49 18.75 3.50 -10.75
C VAL A 49 20.06 4.24 -10.53
N LYS A 50 20.08 5.14 -9.54
CA LYS A 50 21.24 5.98 -9.20
C LYS A 50 21.68 5.79 -7.76
N GLN A 51 22.97 5.94 -7.51
CA GLN A 51 23.55 5.84 -6.17
C GLN A 51 23.62 7.19 -5.46
N ILE A 52 23.39 7.19 -4.15
CA ILE A 52 23.71 8.31 -3.27
C ILE A 52 25.13 8.08 -2.75
N ASP A 53 26.07 8.91 -3.19
CA ASP A 53 27.51 8.71 -2.98
C ASP A 53 28.18 9.81 -2.14
N THR A 54 27.45 10.84 -1.74
CA THR A 54 27.90 12.04 -1.02
C THR A 54 28.86 12.99 -1.77
N VAL A 55 29.42 12.56 -2.92
CA VAL A 55 30.49 13.27 -3.65
C VAL A 55 30.17 13.53 -5.12
N ALA A 56 28.91 13.35 -5.54
CA ALA A 56 28.44 13.64 -6.90
C ALA A 56 29.28 12.96 -7.99
N ALA A 57 29.56 11.67 -7.79
CA ALA A 57 30.34 10.80 -8.66
C ALA A 57 31.80 11.22 -8.89
N GLU A 58 32.38 12.08 -8.02
CA GLU A 58 33.81 12.38 -8.05
C GLU A 58 34.65 11.11 -7.84
N TRP A 59 34.17 10.21 -6.98
CA TRP A 59 34.81 8.92 -6.67
C TRP A 59 33.82 7.77 -6.87
N PRO A 60 34.30 6.58 -7.29
CA PRO A 60 33.45 5.39 -7.39
C PRO A 60 32.78 5.08 -6.05
N ALA A 61 31.44 5.13 -6.04
CA ALA A 61 30.64 4.83 -4.86
C ALA A 61 30.56 3.32 -4.64
N SER A 62 30.87 2.88 -3.42
CA SER A 62 30.59 1.52 -2.96
C SER A 62 29.31 1.44 -2.11
N THR A 63 28.48 2.50 -2.16
CA THR A 63 27.25 2.59 -1.37
C THR A 63 26.16 1.71 -1.98
N ASN A 64 25.30 1.18 -1.14
CA ASN A 64 24.11 0.43 -1.50
C ASN A 64 22.83 1.30 -1.46
N TYR A 65 23.00 2.62 -1.38
CA TYR A 65 21.90 3.56 -1.20
C TYR A 65 21.46 4.12 -2.55
N LEU A 66 20.22 3.87 -2.92
CA LEU A 66 19.71 3.98 -4.29
C LEU A 66 18.43 4.81 -4.36
N TYR A 67 18.22 5.45 -5.50
CA TYR A 67 16.97 6.10 -5.88
C TYR A 67 16.71 5.95 -7.38
N LEU A 68 15.48 6.18 -7.81
CA LEU A 68 15.05 6.16 -9.19
C LEU A 68 14.98 7.57 -9.77
N THR A 69 15.33 7.70 -11.06
CA THR A 69 15.16 8.96 -11.77
C THR A 69 14.98 8.79 -13.27
N TYR A 70 14.12 9.62 -13.85
CA TYR A 70 13.95 9.76 -15.30
C TYR A 70 14.93 10.77 -15.93
N ASN A 71 15.77 11.41 -15.11
CA ASN A 71 16.81 12.34 -15.54
C ASN A 71 18.17 11.63 -15.74
N GLY A 72 18.20 10.29 -15.74
CA GLY A 72 19.37 9.48 -16.04
C GLY A 72 19.32 8.87 -17.44
N SER A 73 20.49 8.44 -17.93
CA SER A 73 20.65 7.71 -19.20
C SER A 73 21.06 6.24 -19.01
N SER A 74 21.55 5.86 -17.82
CA SER A 74 21.97 4.51 -17.48
C SER A 74 21.84 4.28 -15.97
N HIS A 75 21.81 3.01 -15.56
CA HIS A 75 21.91 2.60 -14.16
C HIS A 75 23.35 2.72 -13.65
N ASP A 76 23.52 3.01 -12.36
CA ASP A 76 24.85 3.03 -11.71
C ASP A 76 25.30 1.65 -11.22
N ILE A 77 24.35 0.69 -11.14
CA ILE A 77 24.60 -0.66 -10.63
C ILE A 77 24.19 -1.73 -11.66
N THR A 78 24.63 -2.96 -11.40
CA THR A 78 24.21 -4.16 -12.15
C THR A 78 23.08 -4.89 -11.45
N PHE A 79 22.33 -5.73 -12.17
CA PHE A 79 21.17 -6.46 -11.64
C PHE A 79 21.36 -7.97 -11.82
N PRO A 80 22.10 -8.63 -10.92
CA PRO A 80 22.33 -10.08 -11.02
C PRO A 80 21.10 -10.93 -10.70
N GLY A 81 20.05 -10.34 -10.12
CA GLY A 81 18.88 -11.06 -9.61
C GLY A 81 19.19 -11.88 -8.35
N GLY A 82 18.18 -12.63 -7.88
CA GLY A 82 18.35 -13.55 -6.74
C GLY A 82 18.31 -12.87 -5.36
N LEU A 83 17.92 -11.60 -5.29
CA LEU A 83 17.72 -10.90 -4.03
C LEU A 83 16.28 -11.10 -3.53
N THR A 84 16.05 -10.95 -2.23
CA THR A 84 14.71 -10.94 -1.62
C THR A 84 14.31 -9.50 -1.32
N MET A 85 13.16 -9.05 -1.83
CA MET A 85 12.67 -7.69 -1.62
C MET A 85 11.81 -7.61 -0.36
N VAL A 86 12.03 -6.59 0.46
CA VAL A 86 11.26 -6.29 1.68
C VAL A 86 10.75 -4.85 1.56
N ILE A 87 9.44 -4.67 1.75
CA ILE A 87 8.80 -3.36 1.68
C ILE A 87 8.54 -2.84 3.10
N GLY A 88 8.97 -1.60 3.35
CA GLY A 88 8.83 -0.91 4.63
C GLY A 88 7.44 -0.35 4.88
N SER A 89 7.31 0.44 5.94
CA SER A 89 6.02 1.00 6.37
C SER A 89 5.72 2.40 5.84
N GLY A 90 6.70 3.07 5.24
CA GLY A 90 6.60 4.50 4.96
C GLY A 90 6.60 5.32 6.26
N VAL A 91 6.00 6.50 6.19
CA VAL A 91 6.00 7.49 7.29
C VAL A 91 5.16 7.05 8.49
N TYR A 92 5.62 7.46 9.68
CA TYR A 92 4.88 7.24 10.93
C TYR A 92 3.59 8.06 10.98
N ARG A 93 2.55 7.44 11.55
CA ARG A 93 1.23 8.03 11.81
C ARG A 93 0.53 7.29 12.94
N ILE A 94 -0.53 7.87 13.50
CA ILE A 94 -1.31 7.22 14.55
C ILE A 94 -1.85 5.86 14.04
N GLY A 95 -1.50 4.79 14.76
CA GLY A 95 -1.81 3.39 14.39
C GLY A 95 -0.86 2.76 13.36
N SER A 96 0.25 3.43 13.01
CA SER A 96 1.35 2.87 12.23
C SER A 96 2.66 3.58 12.61
N SER A 97 3.36 3.05 13.60
CA SER A 97 4.59 3.61 14.16
C SER A 97 5.77 2.64 14.01
N VAL A 98 6.76 2.75 14.89
CA VAL A 98 8.04 2.01 14.90
C VAL A 98 7.88 0.49 14.94
N GLU A 99 6.72 -0.03 15.35
CA GLU A 99 6.43 -1.47 15.37
C GLU A 99 6.63 -2.14 14.00
N PHE A 100 6.25 -1.45 12.91
CA PHE A 100 6.43 -2.00 11.56
C PHE A 100 7.87 -1.88 11.07
N ASP A 101 8.60 -0.83 11.47
CA ASP A 101 10.03 -0.73 11.20
C ASP A 101 10.81 -1.84 11.91
N TRP A 102 10.46 -2.12 13.17
CA TRP A 102 11.05 -3.22 13.93
C TRP A 102 10.83 -4.58 13.26
N CYS A 103 9.60 -4.85 12.76
CA CYS A 103 9.30 -6.06 11.99
C CYS A 103 10.12 -6.15 10.71
N ALA A 104 10.25 -5.06 9.94
CA ALA A 104 11.03 -5.02 8.71
C ALA A 104 12.53 -5.27 9.00
N VAL A 105 13.11 -4.60 10.00
CA VAL A 105 14.50 -4.81 10.43
C VAL A 105 14.73 -6.24 10.91
N GLY A 106 13.79 -6.81 11.68
CA GLY A 106 13.85 -8.21 12.09
C GLY A 106 13.90 -9.16 10.89
N CYS A 107 13.03 -8.94 9.91
CA CYS A 107 13.00 -9.71 8.66
C CYS A 107 14.34 -9.63 7.90
N LEU A 108 14.89 -8.43 7.70
CA LEU A 108 16.17 -8.22 7.03
C LEU A 108 17.31 -8.97 7.73
N ARG A 109 17.36 -8.90 9.06
CA ARG A 109 18.39 -9.61 9.87
C ARG A 109 18.28 -11.11 9.74
N GLU A 110 17.08 -11.67 9.75
CA GLU A 110 16.88 -13.11 9.57
C GLU A 110 17.23 -13.57 8.14
N LEU A 111 16.83 -12.82 7.11
CA LEU A 111 17.23 -13.10 5.73
C LEU A 111 18.76 -13.11 5.58
N ARG A 112 19.46 -12.14 6.18
CA ARG A 112 20.93 -12.09 6.20
C ARG A 112 21.53 -13.32 6.89
N LYS A 113 20.99 -13.76 8.03
CA LYS A 113 21.45 -15.00 8.71
C LYS A 113 21.25 -16.25 7.86
N LEU A 114 20.22 -16.26 7.01
CA LEU A 114 19.96 -17.33 6.04
C LEU A 114 20.84 -17.21 4.77
N GLY A 115 21.77 -16.25 4.71
CA GLY A 115 22.65 -16.02 3.56
C GLY A 115 21.93 -15.43 2.34
N ARG A 116 20.74 -14.86 2.53
CA ARG A 116 19.96 -14.22 1.46
C ARG A 116 20.33 -12.75 1.37
N LYS A 117 20.56 -12.28 0.15
CA LYS A 117 20.74 -10.85 -0.13
C LYS A 117 19.38 -10.15 -0.17
N THR A 118 19.31 -8.93 0.33
CA THR A 118 18.04 -8.23 0.53
C THR A 118 17.98 -6.88 -0.18
N ILE A 119 16.82 -6.56 -0.74
CA ILE A 119 16.44 -5.22 -1.20
C ILE A 119 15.45 -4.65 -0.20
N MET A 120 15.71 -3.46 0.35
CA MET A 120 14.77 -2.72 1.18
C MET A 120 14.20 -1.55 0.37
N ILE A 121 12.88 -1.37 0.39
CA ILE A 121 12.20 -0.19 -0.17
C ILE A 121 11.46 0.53 0.96
N ASN A 122 11.88 1.74 1.28
CA ASN A 122 11.22 2.60 2.26
C ASN A 122 11.66 4.07 2.05
N TYR A 123 10.89 5.02 2.55
CA TYR A 123 11.15 6.46 2.37
C TYR A 123 11.04 7.26 3.68
N ASN A 124 10.99 6.59 4.83
CA ASN A 124 10.96 7.26 6.12
C ASN A 124 12.38 7.52 6.62
N PRO A 125 12.85 8.78 6.67
CA PRO A 125 14.23 9.09 7.06
C PRO A 125 14.51 8.83 8.55
N GLU A 126 13.48 8.59 9.38
CA GLU A 126 13.62 8.37 10.82
C GLU A 126 13.77 6.89 11.20
N THR A 127 13.81 5.99 10.20
CA THR A 127 13.77 4.54 10.43
C THR A 127 15.13 3.87 10.38
N VAL A 128 15.28 2.79 11.15
CA VAL A 128 16.48 1.95 11.07
C VAL A 128 16.48 1.12 9.79
N SER A 129 15.31 0.74 9.25
CA SER A 129 15.26 0.03 7.97
C SER A 129 15.84 0.84 6.79
N THR A 130 15.87 2.17 6.88
CA THR A 130 16.52 3.05 5.90
C THR A 130 17.98 3.37 6.23
N ASP A 131 18.59 2.65 7.17
CA ASP A 131 20.04 2.71 7.34
C ASP A 131 20.74 1.85 6.27
N TYR A 132 21.87 2.34 5.76
CA TYR A 132 22.60 1.72 4.67
C TYR A 132 23.21 0.37 5.08
N ASP A 133 23.41 0.10 6.37
CA ASP A 133 24.00 -1.16 6.83
C ASP A 133 22.96 -2.29 7.05
N MET A 134 21.66 -2.01 6.88
CA MET A 134 20.58 -2.97 7.14
C MET A 134 20.23 -3.90 5.95
N SER A 135 20.53 -3.50 4.72
CA SER A 135 20.22 -4.29 3.52
C SER A 135 21.37 -4.29 2.51
N ASP A 136 21.38 -5.20 1.52
CA ASP A 136 22.38 -5.17 0.43
C ASP A 136 22.07 -4.09 -0.60
N ARG A 137 20.81 -3.68 -0.72
CA ARG A 137 20.33 -2.57 -1.57
C ARG A 137 19.20 -1.86 -0.85
N LEU A 138 19.36 -0.56 -0.62
CA LEU A 138 18.32 0.29 -0.06
C LEU A 138 17.83 1.26 -1.13
N TYR A 139 16.56 1.14 -1.50
CA TYR A 139 15.87 2.11 -2.35
C TYR A 139 15.09 3.09 -1.47
N PHE A 140 15.53 4.36 -1.48
CA PHE A 140 14.82 5.44 -0.81
C PHE A 140 13.69 5.98 -1.68
N GLU A 141 12.59 5.25 -1.72
CA GLU A 141 11.57 5.42 -2.75
C GLU A 141 10.15 5.30 -2.18
N GLU A 142 9.20 5.96 -2.85
CA GLU A 142 7.79 5.89 -2.49
C GLU A 142 7.29 4.44 -2.59
N ILE A 143 6.50 4.01 -1.60
CA ILE A 143 5.83 2.72 -1.62
C ILE A 143 4.51 2.86 -2.38
N SER A 144 4.62 2.90 -3.71
CA SER A 144 3.50 2.86 -4.65
C SER A 144 3.60 1.65 -5.56
N PHE A 145 2.47 1.22 -6.14
CA PHE A 145 2.46 0.12 -7.11
C PHE A 145 3.42 0.41 -8.28
N GLU A 146 3.40 1.63 -8.80
CA GLU A 146 4.27 2.05 -9.90
C GLU A 146 5.76 1.87 -9.59
N VAL A 147 6.21 2.43 -8.46
CA VAL A 147 7.63 2.47 -8.09
C VAL A 147 8.12 1.10 -7.66
N VAL A 148 7.36 0.39 -6.83
CA VAL A 148 7.72 -0.97 -6.40
C VAL A 148 7.77 -1.92 -7.60
N MET A 149 6.87 -1.79 -8.57
CA MET A 149 6.91 -2.60 -9.78
C MET A 149 8.10 -2.24 -10.70
N ASP A 150 8.44 -0.95 -10.83
CA ASP A 150 9.64 -0.52 -11.58
C ASP A 150 10.91 -1.16 -10.99
N ILE A 151 11.06 -1.16 -9.66
CA ILE A 151 12.20 -1.80 -8.98
C ILE A 151 12.13 -3.32 -9.14
N TYR A 152 10.95 -3.94 -8.97
CA TYR A 152 10.77 -5.39 -9.10
C TYR A 152 11.19 -5.91 -10.48
N ILE A 153 10.81 -5.21 -11.55
CA ILE A 153 11.16 -5.60 -12.93
C ILE A 153 12.67 -5.51 -13.15
N VAL A 154 13.31 -4.42 -12.71
CA VAL A 154 14.73 -4.18 -12.93
C VAL A 154 15.60 -5.11 -12.07
N GLU A 155 15.25 -5.31 -10.80
CA GLU A 155 16.01 -6.15 -9.87
C GLU A 155 15.77 -7.65 -10.06
N ASN A 156 14.60 -8.02 -10.60
CA ASN A 156 14.16 -9.41 -10.75
C ASN A 156 14.41 -10.26 -9.47
N PRO A 157 13.80 -9.87 -8.34
CA PRO A 157 14.01 -10.55 -7.06
C PRO A 157 13.38 -11.95 -7.05
N GLU A 158 13.84 -12.81 -6.14
CA GLU A 158 13.22 -14.13 -5.91
C GLU A 158 11.77 -14.03 -5.43
N GLY A 159 11.43 -12.91 -4.79
CA GLY A 159 10.09 -12.57 -4.35
C GLY A 159 10.06 -11.36 -3.43
N VAL A 160 8.85 -10.94 -3.06
CA VAL A 160 8.57 -9.74 -2.27
C VAL A 160 7.89 -10.11 -0.96
N ILE A 161 8.39 -9.57 0.15
CA ILE A 161 7.79 -9.65 1.48
C ILE A 161 7.08 -8.33 1.77
N LEU A 162 5.75 -8.39 1.86
CA LEU A 162 4.89 -7.23 2.13
C LEU A 162 4.38 -7.20 3.59
N SER A 163 4.34 -8.35 4.25
CA SER A 163 3.67 -8.55 5.54
C SER A 163 4.32 -7.84 6.74
N MET A 164 5.43 -7.14 6.54
CA MET A 164 6.20 -6.49 7.63
C MET A 164 5.98 -4.99 7.70
N GLY A 165 5.49 -4.35 6.63
CA GLY A 165 5.37 -2.88 6.54
C GLY A 165 3.95 -2.35 6.80
N GLY A 166 3.06 -3.13 7.40
CA GLY A 166 1.71 -2.69 7.73
C GLY A 166 0.82 -2.48 6.51
N GLN A 167 -0.07 -1.48 6.56
CA GLN A 167 -1.15 -1.34 5.56
C GLN A 167 -0.66 -0.88 4.18
N LEU A 168 0.39 -0.06 4.11
CA LEU A 168 0.82 0.54 2.84
C LEU A 168 1.28 -0.52 1.82
N PRO A 169 2.14 -1.51 2.19
CA PRO A 169 2.44 -2.65 1.33
C PRO A 169 1.24 -3.57 1.09
N ASN A 170 0.37 -3.79 2.08
CA ASN A 170 -0.83 -4.62 1.91
C ASN A 170 -1.76 -4.06 0.83
N ASN A 171 -1.93 -2.74 0.77
CA ASN A 171 -2.80 -2.07 -0.21
C ASN A 171 -2.35 -2.32 -1.66
N ILE A 172 -1.04 -2.44 -1.91
CA ILE A 172 -0.51 -2.68 -3.26
C ILE A 172 -0.31 -4.17 -3.57
N ALA A 173 -0.51 -5.06 -2.60
CA ALA A 173 -0.24 -6.50 -2.72
C ALA A 173 -1.02 -7.14 -3.88
N MET A 174 -2.31 -6.84 -3.99
CA MET A 174 -3.16 -7.38 -5.05
C MET A 174 -2.79 -6.83 -6.44
N ASP A 175 -2.36 -5.58 -6.53
CA ASP A 175 -1.98 -4.99 -7.80
C ASP A 175 -0.64 -5.55 -8.30
N LEU A 176 0.33 -5.72 -7.41
CA LEU A 176 1.58 -6.44 -7.69
C LEU A 176 1.30 -7.89 -8.12
N HIS A 177 0.43 -8.59 -7.40
CA HIS A 177 0.05 -9.96 -7.72
C HIS A 177 -0.60 -10.10 -9.10
N ARG A 178 -1.50 -9.18 -9.46
CA ARG A 178 -2.14 -9.15 -10.79
C ARG A 178 -1.11 -8.97 -11.91
N GLN A 179 -0.03 -8.24 -11.65
CA GLN A 179 1.12 -8.12 -12.56
C GLN A 179 2.14 -9.25 -12.43
N GLN A 180 1.77 -10.38 -11.82
CA GLN A 180 2.60 -11.58 -11.68
C GLN A 180 3.86 -11.39 -10.82
N ALA A 181 3.90 -10.38 -9.95
CA ALA A 181 4.95 -10.27 -8.96
C ALA A 181 4.83 -11.42 -7.93
N ARG A 182 5.96 -12.08 -7.63
CA ARG A 182 6.00 -13.21 -6.69
C ARG A 182 5.99 -12.72 -5.26
N ILE A 183 4.82 -12.75 -4.63
CA ILE A 183 4.68 -12.42 -3.21
C ILE A 183 5.03 -13.65 -2.36
N LEU A 184 5.86 -13.46 -1.35
CA LEU A 184 6.28 -14.50 -0.39
C LEU A 184 5.41 -14.45 0.87
N GLY A 185 5.12 -15.63 1.42
CA GLY A 185 4.30 -15.76 2.63
C GLY A 185 2.81 -15.91 2.30
N THR A 186 1.96 -15.24 3.07
CA THR A 186 0.50 -15.27 2.89
C THR A 186 0.13 -14.72 1.51
N SER A 187 -0.72 -15.43 0.77
CA SER A 187 -1.08 -14.99 -0.58
C SER A 187 -1.88 -13.68 -0.54
N PRO A 188 -1.71 -12.79 -1.54
CA PRO A 188 -2.47 -11.55 -1.64
C PRO A 188 -3.99 -11.75 -1.62
N GLU A 189 -4.49 -12.84 -2.21
CA GLU A 189 -5.92 -13.19 -2.18
C GLU A 189 -6.39 -13.60 -0.78
N SER A 190 -5.50 -14.22 0.02
CA SER A 190 -5.80 -14.55 1.40
C SER A 190 -5.86 -13.28 2.27
N VAL A 191 -4.96 -12.32 2.02
CA VAL A 191 -4.99 -10.99 2.65
C VAL A 191 -6.29 -10.26 2.30
N ASP A 192 -6.63 -10.17 1.00
CA ASP A 192 -7.89 -9.57 0.54
C ASP A 192 -9.12 -10.33 1.08
N GLY A 193 -9.04 -11.65 1.22
CA GLY A 193 -10.07 -12.46 1.86
C GLY A 193 -10.30 -12.10 3.34
N ALA A 194 -9.24 -11.71 4.05
CA ALA A 194 -9.29 -11.32 5.46
C ALA A 194 -9.66 -9.83 5.67
N GLU A 195 -9.16 -8.93 4.82
CA GLU A 195 -9.43 -7.50 4.93
C GLU A 195 -10.81 -7.11 4.38
N ASN A 196 -11.33 -7.86 3.39
CA ASN A 196 -12.67 -7.62 2.88
C ASN A 196 -13.73 -8.20 3.84
N ARG A 197 -14.49 -7.33 4.51
CA ARG A 197 -15.48 -7.72 5.52
C ARG A 197 -16.50 -8.75 5.03
N PHE A 198 -16.95 -8.67 3.77
CA PHE A 198 -17.88 -9.66 3.22
C PHE A 198 -17.23 -11.03 3.03
N LYS A 199 -16.02 -11.06 2.45
CA LYS A 199 -15.27 -12.30 2.26
C LYS A 199 -14.94 -12.96 3.60
N PHE A 200 -14.47 -12.17 4.55
CA PHE A 200 -14.13 -12.61 5.88
C PHE A 200 -15.35 -13.14 6.64
N SER A 201 -16.46 -12.40 6.65
CA SER A 201 -17.72 -12.85 7.28
C SER A 201 -18.20 -14.17 6.72
N ARG A 202 -18.25 -14.31 5.39
CA ARG A 202 -18.69 -15.55 4.74
C ARG A 202 -17.76 -16.72 5.04
N MET A 203 -16.45 -16.45 5.20
CA MET A 203 -15.49 -17.45 5.63
C MET A 203 -15.79 -17.92 7.05
N LEU A 204 -16.01 -17.00 8.01
CA LEU A 204 -16.38 -17.33 9.39
C LEU A 204 -17.68 -18.14 9.47
N ASP A 205 -18.70 -17.74 8.72
CA ASP A 205 -19.98 -18.46 8.66
C ASP A 205 -19.82 -19.88 8.14
N ARG A 206 -18.96 -20.08 7.13
CA ARG A 206 -18.67 -21.41 6.55
C ARG A 206 -18.00 -22.34 7.56
N ILE A 207 -17.11 -21.81 8.39
CA ILE A 207 -16.37 -22.60 9.40
C ILE A 207 -17.08 -22.66 10.76
N GLY A 208 -18.27 -22.05 10.87
CA GLY A 208 -19.06 -22.07 12.10
C GLY A 208 -18.53 -21.18 13.23
N ILE A 209 -17.68 -20.20 12.91
CA ILE A 209 -17.20 -19.22 13.91
C ILE A 209 -18.22 -18.08 14.01
N SER A 210 -18.68 -17.84 15.23
CA SER A 210 -19.63 -16.75 15.51
C SER A 210 -18.98 -15.37 15.31
N GLN A 211 -19.76 -14.42 14.81
CA GLN A 211 -19.37 -13.03 14.65
C GLN A 211 -20.52 -12.10 15.03
N PRO A 212 -20.25 -10.85 15.47
CA PRO A 212 -21.31 -9.89 15.74
C PRO A 212 -22.16 -9.65 14.49
N ARG A 213 -23.48 -9.50 14.68
CA ARG A 213 -24.38 -9.11 13.60
C ARG A 213 -23.89 -7.82 12.98
N TRP A 214 -23.77 -7.79 11.65
CA TRP A 214 -23.27 -6.63 10.93
C TRP A 214 -23.95 -6.48 9.58
N LYS A 215 -23.93 -5.27 9.04
CA LYS A 215 -24.45 -4.97 7.71
C LYS A 215 -23.71 -3.77 7.12
N GLU A 216 -23.46 -3.82 5.81
CA GLU A 216 -23.02 -2.66 5.03
C GLU A 216 -24.25 -1.92 4.51
N LEU A 217 -24.30 -0.60 4.75
CA LEU A 217 -25.47 0.22 4.53
C LEU A 217 -25.07 1.54 3.87
N THR A 218 -25.88 1.97 2.90
CA THR A 218 -25.64 3.19 2.11
C THR A 218 -26.64 4.29 2.41
N ASN A 219 -27.66 4.03 3.22
CA ASN A 219 -28.72 4.97 3.52
C ASN A 219 -29.08 4.95 5.01
N LEU A 220 -29.45 6.13 5.53
CA LEU A 220 -29.76 6.35 6.94
C LEU A 220 -30.94 5.47 7.41
N LYS A 221 -32.01 5.38 6.61
CA LYS A 221 -33.20 4.63 6.98
C LYS A 221 -32.89 3.15 7.26
N SER A 222 -32.13 2.51 6.37
CA SER A 222 -31.71 1.12 6.55
C SER A 222 -30.71 0.96 7.70
N ALA A 223 -29.93 2.00 8.04
CA ALA A 223 -29.07 2.02 9.22
C ALA A 223 -29.88 2.03 10.52
N VAL A 224 -30.91 2.87 10.61
CA VAL A 224 -31.82 2.90 11.75
C VAL A 224 -32.54 1.55 11.89
N GLU A 225 -33.17 1.05 10.82
CA GLU A 225 -33.87 -0.23 10.81
C GLU A 225 -32.96 -1.39 11.29
N PHE A 226 -31.71 -1.42 10.82
CA PHE A 226 -30.75 -2.44 11.25
C PHE A 226 -30.39 -2.30 12.74
N CYS A 227 -30.13 -1.08 13.21
CA CYS A 227 -29.80 -0.83 14.61
C CYS A 227 -30.95 -1.15 15.58
N GLU A 228 -32.19 -0.87 15.18
CA GLU A 228 -33.39 -1.28 15.93
C GLU A 228 -33.53 -2.81 15.97
N GLU A 229 -33.25 -3.49 14.85
CA GLU A 229 -33.33 -4.94 14.76
C GLU A 229 -32.28 -5.65 15.64
N VAL A 230 -31.03 -5.15 15.68
CA VAL A 230 -29.95 -5.77 16.46
C VAL A 230 -29.84 -5.23 17.89
N GLY A 231 -30.47 -4.10 18.17
CA GLY A 231 -30.45 -3.38 19.44
C GLY A 231 -29.16 -2.59 19.69
N TYR A 232 -29.29 -1.39 20.25
CA TYR A 232 -28.17 -0.54 20.67
C TYR A 232 -27.40 -1.12 21.89
N PRO A 233 -26.12 -0.77 22.10
CA PRO A 233 -25.28 0.08 21.24
C PRO A 233 -24.78 -0.63 19.98
N CYS A 234 -24.47 0.17 18.96
CA CYS A 234 -24.00 -0.26 17.65
C CYS A 234 -22.70 0.47 17.29
N LEU A 235 -21.73 -0.26 16.73
CA LEU A 235 -20.46 0.28 16.25
C LEU A 235 -20.58 0.70 14.80
N VAL A 236 -20.34 1.97 14.54
CA VAL A 236 -20.38 2.58 13.20
C VAL A 236 -18.95 2.71 12.68
N ARG A 237 -18.68 2.09 11.53
CA ARG A 237 -17.36 2.10 10.87
C ARG A 237 -17.49 2.65 9.45
N PRO A 238 -16.99 3.85 9.17
CA PRO A 238 -16.88 4.35 7.80
C PRO A 238 -15.90 3.47 7.00
N SER A 239 -16.24 3.11 5.77
CA SER A 239 -15.47 2.14 4.97
C SER A 239 -14.08 2.61 4.51
N TYR A 240 -13.63 3.83 4.87
CA TYR A 240 -12.38 4.42 4.36
C TYR A 240 -11.38 4.89 5.44
N VAL A 241 -11.53 4.48 6.70
CA VAL A 241 -10.68 4.99 7.81
C VAL A 241 -9.98 3.87 8.57
N LEU A 242 -8.65 3.96 8.64
CA LEU A 242 -7.77 3.09 9.44
C LEU A 242 -7.66 3.56 10.90
N SER A 243 -7.24 2.65 11.77
CA SER A 243 -6.94 2.89 13.19
C SER A 243 -8.12 3.35 14.04
N GLY A 244 -9.36 3.13 13.57
CA GLY A 244 -10.54 3.55 14.31
C GLY A 244 -10.75 5.06 14.39
N ALA A 245 -10.01 5.86 13.63
CA ALA A 245 -10.01 7.33 13.74
C ALA A 245 -11.39 7.98 13.46
N ALA A 246 -12.32 7.26 12.86
CA ALA A 246 -13.71 7.68 12.67
C ALA A 246 -14.74 6.62 13.14
N MET A 247 -14.31 5.68 13.98
CA MET A 247 -15.20 4.67 14.55
C MET A 247 -15.93 5.27 15.74
N ASN A 248 -17.26 5.14 15.76
CA ASN A 248 -18.09 5.66 16.82
C ASN A 248 -19.07 4.60 17.33
N VAL A 249 -19.41 4.67 18.61
CA VAL A 249 -20.43 3.81 19.22
C VAL A 249 -21.70 4.63 19.36
N ALA A 250 -22.73 4.27 18.57
CA ALA A 250 -24.05 4.85 18.70
C ALA A 250 -24.80 4.13 19.82
N HIS A 251 -25.31 4.88 20.80
CA HIS A 251 -26.11 4.34 21.91
C HIS A 251 -27.61 4.53 21.68
N SER A 252 -27.97 5.42 20.75
CA SER A 252 -29.34 5.73 20.37
C SER A 252 -29.45 6.04 18.87
N GLU A 253 -30.68 6.10 18.37
CA GLU A 253 -30.97 6.57 17.01
C GLU A 253 -30.46 7.99 16.77
N HIS A 254 -30.60 8.89 17.73
CA HIS A 254 -30.11 10.26 17.61
C HIS A 254 -28.58 10.32 17.46
N ASP A 255 -27.85 9.48 18.21
CA ASP A 255 -26.39 9.39 18.06
C ASP A 255 -26.04 8.90 16.65
N LEU A 256 -26.74 7.88 16.15
CA LEU A 256 -26.53 7.31 14.83
C LEU A 256 -26.77 8.36 13.72
N GLU A 257 -27.85 9.13 13.80
CA GLU A 257 -28.15 10.21 12.86
C GLU A 257 -27.04 11.26 12.85
N ASN A 258 -26.63 11.74 14.03
CA ASN A 258 -25.56 12.73 14.16
C ASN A 258 -24.25 12.21 13.55
N TYR A 259 -23.87 10.95 13.84
CA TYR A 259 -22.65 10.35 13.29
C TYR A 259 -22.70 10.17 11.78
N LEU A 260 -23.82 9.70 11.24
CA LEU A 260 -23.97 9.51 9.79
C LEU A 260 -24.04 10.84 9.05
N GLN A 261 -24.63 11.87 9.64
CA GLN A 261 -24.65 13.21 9.05
C GLN A 261 -23.22 13.79 8.97
N SER A 262 -22.46 13.77 10.07
CA SER A 262 -21.06 14.18 10.08
C SER A 262 -20.18 13.33 9.15
N ALA A 263 -20.43 12.03 9.03
CA ALA A 263 -19.69 11.16 8.10
C ALA A 263 -20.05 11.41 6.63
N SER A 264 -21.32 11.73 6.32
CA SER A 264 -21.79 12.01 4.96
C SER A 264 -21.28 13.33 4.38
N GLU A 265 -20.96 14.30 5.25
CA GLU A 265 -20.25 15.53 4.86
C GLU A 265 -18.80 15.24 4.42
N VAL A 266 -18.22 14.13 4.91
CA VAL A 266 -16.87 13.67 4.57
C VAL A 266 -16.86 12.81 3.29
N SER A 267 -17.94 12.10 2.96
CA SER A 267 -18.16 11.53 1.60
C SER A 267 -19.60 11.04 1.39
N LYS A 268 -20.24 11.46 0.29
CA LYS A 268 -21.60 11.02 -0.11
C LYS A 268 -21.64 9.69 -0.87
N GLU A 269 -20.49 9.15 -1.28
CA GLU A 269 -20.40 8.00 -2.20
C GLU A 269 -19.95 6.71 -1.53
N HIS A 270 -19.77 6.69 -0.20
CA HIS A 270 -19.19 5.55 0.49
C HIS A 270 -20.16 4.88 1.46
N PRO A 271 -20.26 3.54 1.41
CA PRO A 271 -21.05 2.78 2.36
C PRO A 271 -20.47 2.88 3.78
N VAL A 272 -21.32 2.63 4.77
CA VAL A 272 -20.93 2.53 6.19
C VAL A 272 -21.19 1.10 6.67
N VAL A 273 -20.25 0.54 7.40
CA VAL A 273 -20.38 -0.78 8.02
C VAL A 273 -20.82 -0.60 9.47
N ILE A 274 -22.00 -1.13 9.80
CA ILE A 274 -22.52 -1.11 11.17
C ILE A 274 -22.45 -2.52 11.74
N SER A 275 -22.01 -2.66 12.98
CA SER A 275 -21.94 -3.95 13.70
C SER A 275 -22.51 -3.81 15.11
N LYS A 276 -23.15 -4.85 15.64
CA LYS A 276 -23.59 -4.87 17.04
C LYS A 276 -22.38 -4.71 17.96
N PHE A 277 -22.40 -3.71 18.84
CA PHE A 277 -21.37 -3.53 19.86
C PHE A 277 -21.63 -4.48 21.03
N LEU A 278 -20.62 -5.28 21.39
CA LEU A 278 -20.71 -6.23 22.50
C LEU A 278 -20.24 -5.54 23.78
N LEU A 279 -21.16 -5.39 24.73
CA LEU A 279 -20.86 -4.84 26.06
C LEU A 279 -20.20 -5.91 26.94
N GLU A 280 -19.37 -5.47 27.89
CA GLU A 280 -18.73 -6.33 28.90
C GLU A 280 -17.88 -7.47 28.32
N ALA A 281 -17.49 -7.34 27.05
CA ALA A 281 -16.57 -8.27 26.41
C ALA A 281 -15.13 -7.99 26.84
N LYS A 282 -14.34 -9.06 26.97
CA LYS A 282 -12.87 -8.95 27.09
C LYS A 282 -12.28 -9.02 25.69
N GLU A 283 -11.32 -8.14 25.41
CA GLU A 283 -10.48 -8.12 24.20
C GLU A 283 -9.06 -8.59 24.53
#